data_AF-A0A0F9PNC8-F1
#
_entry.id   AF-A0A0F9PNC8-F1
#
_cell.length_a   1.000
_cell.length_b   1.000
_cell.length_c   1.000
_cell.angle_alpha   90.00
_cell.angle_beta   90.00
_cell.angle_gamma   90.00
#
_symmetry.space_group_name_H-M   'P 1'
#
loop_
_entity.id
_entity.type
_entity.pdbx_description
1 polymer ?
#
loop_
_entity_poly.entity_id
_entity_poly.type
_entity_poly.pdbx_seq_one_letter_code
_entity_poly.pdbx_strand_id
1 'polypeptide(L)' 'MKIEDICNELREELKETGFKVKFLMDHGVFKGEQGYLGQHGEMRANIMLTYRHLEDARMRVGKILQAAGDGISILDK' A
#
# COMPACT_ATOMS: atom_id res chain seq x y z
N MET A 1 14.02 -14.19 -15.58
CA MET A 1 13.40 -12.91 -15.17
C MET A 1 14.44 -12.15 -14.38
N LYS A 2 14.73 -10.89 -14.72
CA LYS A 2 15.75 -10.12 -14.01
C LYS A 2 15.17 -9.61 -12.68
N ILE A 3 16.02 -9.23 -11.73
CA ILE A 3 15.57 -8.74 -10.41
C ILE A 3 14.75 -7.44 -10.56
N GLU A 4 15.06 -6.63 -11.57
CA GLU A 4 14.37 -5.40 -11.89
C GLU A 4 12.92 -5.66 -12.31
N ASP A 5 12.70 -6.67 -13.15
CA ASP A 5 11.36 -7.08 -13.60
C ASP A 5 10.51 -7.48 -12.40
N ILE A 6 11.08 -8.32 -11.50
CA ILE A 6 10.42 -8.77 -10.27
C ILE A 6 10.09 -7.60 -9.35
N CYS A 7 11.05 -6.68 -9.14
CA CYS A 7 10.84 -5.53 -8.25
C CYS A 7 9.77 -4.57 -8.82
N ASN A 8 9.73 -4.39 -10.13
CA ASN A 8 8.72 -3.55 -10.76
C ASN A 8 7.33 -4.16 -10.67
N GLU A 9 7.20 -5.46 -10.94
CA GLU A 9 5.95 -6.22 -10.78
C GLU A 9 5.42 -6.09 -9.35
N LEU A 10 6.25 -6.40 -8.34
CA LEU A 10 5.88 -6.29 -6.92
C LEU A 10 5.47 -4.86 -6.53
N ARG A 11 6.11 -3.83 -7.08
CA ARG A 11 5.74 -2.43 -6.77
C ARG A 11 4.37 -2.07 -7.31
N GLU A 12 4.00 -2.55 -8.49
CA GLU A 12 2.67 -2.31 -9.04
C GLU A 12 1.61 -3.15 -8.30
N GLU A 13 1.89 -4.41 -7.96
CA GLU A 13 0.99 -5.22 -7.13
C GLU A 13 0.70 -4.58 -5.76
N LEU A 14 1.74 -4.08 -5.08
CA LEU A 14 1.60 -3.39 -3.79
C LEU A 14 0.77 -2.11 -3.92
N LYS A 15 0.97 -1.36 -5.00
CA LYS A 15 0.21 -0.14 -5.30
C LYS A 15 -1.25 -0.45 -5.60
N GLU A 16 -1.54 -1.43 -6.44
CA GLU A 16 -2.90 -1.89 -6.72
C GLU A 16 -3.61 -2.39 -5.46
N THR A 17 -2.91 -3.18 -4.66
CA THR A 17 -3.42 -3.66 -3.36
C THR A 17 -3.68 -2.48 -2.42
N GLY A 18 -2.78 -1.50 -2.38
CA GLY A 18 -2.96 -0.26 -1.63
C GLY A 18 -4.21 0.51 -2.06
N PHE A 19 -4.47 0.63 -3.35
CA PHE A 19 -5.71 1.23 -3.87
C PHE A 19 -6.95 0.46 -3.43
N LYS A 20 -6.96 -0.87 -3.55
CA LYS A 20 -8.07 -1.72 -3.11
C LYS A 20 -8.35 -1.57 -1.61
N VAL A 21 -7.30 -1.56 -0.79
CA VAL A 21 -7.40 -1.34 0.67
C VAL A 21 -7.96 0.03 0.97
N LYS A 22 -7.44 1.10 0.34
CA LYS A 22 -7.92 2.46 0.56
C LYS A 22 -9.39 2.64 0.12
N PHE A 23 -9.79 1.99 -0.97
CA PHE A 23 -11.17 2.00 -1.46
C PHE A 23 -12.18 1.40 -0.47
N LEU A 24 -11.72 0.54 0.46
CA LEU A 24 -12.59 0.05 1.54
C LEU A 24 -13.19 1.20 2.37
N MET A 25 -12.53 2.37 2.45
CA MET A 25 -13.05 3.55 3.15
C MET A 25 -14.41 4.03 2.64
N ASP A 26 -14.74 3.75 1.39
CA ASP A 26 -15.98 4.16 0.72
C ASP A 26 -17.07 3.08 0.80
N HIS A 27 -16.77 1.94 1.43
CA HIS A 27 -17.70 0.83 1.55
C HIS A 27 -18.96 1.23 2.34
N GLY A 28 -20.12 0.78 1.88
CA GLY A 28 -21.43 1.12 2.46
C GLY A 28 -21.61 0.71 3.93
N VAL A 29 -20.81 -0.23 4.43
CA VAL A 29 -20.82 -0.67 5.84
C VAL A 29 -20.70 0.50 6.81
N PHE A 30 -19.94 1.54 6.45
CA PHE A 30 -19.75 2.71 7.30
C PHE A 30 -20.98 3.60 7.47
N LYS A 31 -22.03 3.37 6.68
CA LYS A 31 -23.33 4.05 6.80
C LYS A 31 -24.33 3.27 7.66
N GLY A 32 -24.00 2.01 7.99
CA GLY A 32 -24.85 1.14 8.81
C GLY A 32 -24.69 1.39 10.30
N GLU A 33 -25.38 0.56 11.08
CA GLU A 33 -25.21 0.50 12.53
C GLU A 33 -23.86 -0.11 12.90
N GLN A 34 -23.30 0.34 14.03
CA GLN A 34 -22.11 -0.28 14.62
C GLN A 34 -22.55 -1.37 15.61
N GLY A 35 -21.85 -2.49 15.63
CA GLY A 35 -22.00 -3.53 16.65
C GLY A 35 -21.47 -3.11 18.02
N TYR A 36 -20.56 -2.15 18.08
CA TYR A 36 -20.08 -1.52 19.33
C TYR A 36 -19.61 -0.09 19.10
N LEU A 37 -19.55 0.71 20.19
CA LEU A 37 -19.11 2.10 20.13
C LEU A 37 -17.67 2.18 19.63
N GLY A 38 -17.47 2.84 18.47
CA GLY A 38 -16.15 3.09 17.90
C GLY A 38 -15.70 2.08 16.84
N GLN A 39 -16.48 1.03 16.56
CA GLN A 39 -16.16 0.00 15.56
C GLN A 39 -15.74 0.59 14.20
N HIS A 40 -16.52 1.51 13.64
CA HIS A 40 -16.20 2.10 12.34
C HIS A 40 -14.93 2.93 12.39
N GLY A 41 -14.68 3.63 13.50
CA GLY A 41 -13.45 4.38 13.72
C GLY A 41 -12.23 3.46 13.72
N GLU A 42 -12.32 2.35 14.45
CA GLU A 42 -11.27 1.32 14.50
C GLU A 42 -11.01 0.69 13.13
N MET A 43 -12.07 0.36 12.38
CA MET A 43 -11.95 -0.15 11.01
C MET A 43 -11.24 0.86 10.08
N ARG A 44 -11.62 2.14 10.11
CA ARG A 44 -10.98 3.19 9.31
C ARG A 44 -9.51 3.38 9.67
N ALA A 45 -9.20 3.35 10.97
CA ALA A 45 -7.82 3.44 11.44
C ALA A 45 -6.96 2.28 10.92
N ASN A 46 -7.49 1.05 10.98
CA ASN A 46 -6.80 -0.13 10.47
C ASN A 46 -6.64 -0.08 8.94
N ILE A 47 -7.65 0.32 8.17
CA ILE A 47 -7.53 0.52 6.71
C ILE A 47 -6.37 1.48 6.39
N MET A 48 -6.29 2.61 7.09
CA MET A 48 -5.23 3.60 6.88
C MET A 48 -3.85 3.12 7.34
N LEU A 49 -3.76 2.28 8.39
CA LEU A 49 -2.51 1.64 8.80
C LEU A 49 -2.04 0.63 7.75
N THR A 50 -2.94 -0.25 7.28
CA THR A 50 -2.64 -1.22 6.22
C THR A 50 -2.18 -0.53 4.95
N TYR A 51 -2.89 0.50 4.48
CA TYR A 51 -2.48 1.30 3.32
C TYR A 51 -1.07 1.88 3.49
N ARG A 52 -0.76 2.46 4.66
CA ARG A 52 0.57 3.01 4.95
C ARG A 52 1.67 1.95 4.94
N HIS A 53 1.40 0.76 5.47
CA HIS A 53 2.37 -0.33 5.44
C HIS A 53 2.61 -0.87 4.03
N LEU A 54 1.59 -0.90 3.18
CA LEU A 54 1.76 -1.26 1.76
C LEU A 54 2.61 -0.23 1.01
N GLU A 55 2.40 1.06 1.27
CA GLU A 55 3.25 2.11 0.69
C GLU A 55 4.70 2.03 1.19
N ASP A 56 4.92 1.75 2.49
CA ASP A 56 6.27 1.52 3.04
C ASP A 56 6.94 0.30 2.40
N ALA A 57 6.23 -0.82 2.27
CA ALA A 57 6.73 -2.01 1.59
C ALA A 57 7.12 -1.70 0.13
N ARG A 58 6.27 -0.95 -0.60
CA ARG A 58 6.54 -0.53 -1.98
C ARG A 58 7.78 0.34 -2.10
N MET A 59 7.99 1.27 -1.14
CA MET A 59 9.21 2.08 -1.07
C MET A 59 10.45 1.22 -0.81
N ARG A 60 10.37 0.23 0.08
CA ARG A 60 11.49 -0.70 0.37
C ARG A 60 11.87 -1.55 -0.84
N VAL A 61 10.89 -2.03 -1.61
CA VAL A 61 11.17 -2.71 -2.89
C VAL A 61 11.88 -1.77 -3.87
N GLY A 62 11.49 -0.49 -3.90
CA GLY A 62 12.21 0.54 -4.66
C GLY A 62 13.70 0.68 -4.27
N LYS A 63 14.03 0.54 -2.99
CA LYS A 63 15.43 0.55 -2.51
C LYS A 63 16.20 -0.70 -2.94
N ILE A 64 15.54 -1.86 -3.01
CA ILE A 64 16.15 -3.10 -3.55
C ILE A 64 16.52 -2.89 -5.02
N LEU A 65 15.59 -2.34 -5.82
CA LEU A 65 15.83 -2.00 -7.22
C LEU A 65 17.01 -1.03 -7.39
N GLN A 66 17.13 -0.02 -6.52
CA GLN A 66 18.27 0.91 -6.51
C GLN A 66 19.60 0.20 -6.24
N ALA A 67 19.65 -0.66 -5.23
CA ALA A 67 20.87 -1.38 -4.88
C ALA A 67 21.27 -2.43 -5.92
N ALA A 68 20.32 -2.98 -6.69
CA ALA A 68 20.56 -4.04 -7.66
C ALA A 68 21.35 -3.60 -8.91
N GLY A 69 21.55 -2.29 -9.14
CA GLY A 69 22.48 -1.78 -10.14
C GLY A 69 21.91 -0.80 -11.17
N ASP A 70 20.59 -0.56 -11.18
CA ASP A 70 19.93 0.32 -12.18
C ASP A 70 19.16 1.52 -11.59
N GLY A 71 18.98 1.62 -10.27
CA GLY A 71 18.15 2.69 -9.71
C GLY A 71 18.94 3.93 -9.31
N ILE A 72 19.09 4.85 -10.27
CA ILE A 72 19.04 6.28 -9.91
C ILE A 72 17.71 6.47 -9.16
N SER A 73 17.74 7.00 -7.95
CA SER A 73 16.52 7.33 -7.23
C SER A 73 15.65 8.23 -8.11
N ILE A 74 14.37 7.87 -8.30
CA ILE A 74 13.40 8.72 -9.01
C ILE A 74 13.17 10.04 -8.24
N LEU A 75 13.67 10.15 -7.00
CA LEU A 75 13.69 11.34 -6.15
C LEU A 75 15.04 12.08 -6.18
N ASP A 76 16.08 11.53 -6.82
CA ASP A 76 17.37 12.23 -7.05
C ASP A 76 17.37 12.95 -8.42
N LYS A 77 16.19 13.35 -8.91
CA LYS A 77 16.02 14.21 -10.09
C LYS A 77 15.59 15.62 -9.69
#